data_AF-A0A7J9GVA2-F1
#
_entry.id   AF-A0A7J9GVA2-F1
#
_cell.length_a   1.000
_cell.length_b   1.000
_cell.length_c   1.000
_cell.angle_alpha   90.00
_cell.angle_beta   90.00
_cell.angle_gamma   90.00
#
_symmetry.space_group_name_H-M   'P 1'
#
loop_
_entity.id
_entity.type
_entity.pdbx_description
1 polymer ?
#
loop_
_entity_poly.entity_id
_entity_poly.type
_entity_poly.pdbx_seq_one_letter_code
_entity_poly.pdbx_strand_id
1 'polypeptide(L)'
;MFIGISFSCFYQAIDAIDNGINQFDTDKPLRYVNNTNLSSRVGRLNLDWMDPNQSPEKENEAFQQAMALAGSEFLDVRFYQKKDAKKYTTISIVFMPSVPDMSVRFHAKSWLPARSIVMECIADRYDTDPSGEIMVLKRFTPWKLHIFELEEEMKVDPPIKYVLYEDDRGKRWRVQAVAISPDRFESRKPLPAQWRGLTDDELSKEAVIPGCIFVHISGFTGGNQTYEGALAMARTALKI
;
A
#
# COMPACT_ATOMS: atom_id res chain seq x y z
N MET A 1 15.66 9.06 6.49
CA MET A 1 15.42 7.64 6.79
C MET A 1 14.07 7.16 6.26
N PHE A 2 13.03 7.98 6.28
CA PHE A 2 11.65 7.68 5.83
C PHE A 2 11.37 7.49 4.32
N ILE A 3 12.37 7.68 3.45
CA ILE A 3 12.22 7.48 1.99
C ILE A 3 12.71 6.05 1.59
N GLY A 4 13.34 5.32 2.50
CA GLY A 4 14.08 4.09 2.19
C GLY A 4 13.21 2.86 1.93
N ILE A 5 12.07 2.70 2.60
CA ILE A 5 11.38 1.39 2.64
C ILE A 5 10.49 1.16 1.40
N SER A 6 9.75 2.18 0.95
CA SER A 6 8.99 2.10 -0.32
C SER A 6 9.89 1.95 -1.55
N PHE A 7 11.02 2.67 -1.56
CA PHE A 7 12.05 2.53 -2.61
C PHE A 7 12.77 1.18 -2.53
N SER A 8 13.02 0.65 -1.33
CA SER A 8 13.68 -0.65 -1.14
C SER A 8 12.86 -1.78 -1.75
N CYS A 9 11.56 -1.86 -1.48
CA CYS A 9 10.71 -2.91 -2.05
C CYS A 9 10.66 -2.85 -3.59
N PHE A 10 10.64 -1.65 -4.17
CA PHE A 10 10.65 -1.47 -5.62
C PHE A 10 11.99 -1.88 -6.26
N TYR A 11 13.11 -1.41 -5.71
CA TYR A 11 14.44 -1.79 -6.21
C TYR A 11 14.74 -3.27 -5.99
N GLN A 12 14.38 -3.84 -4.83
CA GLN A 12 14.53 -5.27 -4.56
C GLN A 12 13.71 -6.12 -5.52
N ALA A 13 12.50 -5.67 -5.88
CA ALA A 13 11.70 -6.38 -6.88
C ALA A 13 12.33 -6.32 -8.28
N ILE A 14 12.89 -5.17 -8.69
CA ILE A 14 13.59 -5.03 -9.97
C ILE A 14 14.84 -5.91 -9.99
N ASP A 15 15.68 -5.81 -8.96
CA ASP A 15 16.94 -6.55 -8.83
C ASP A 15 16.71 -8.07 -8.74
N ALA A 16 15.70 -8.51 -7.99
CA ALA A 16 15.32 -9.92 -7.93
C ALA A 16 14.88 -10.46 -9.30
N ILE A 17 14.09 -9.68 -10.06
CA ILE A 17 13.67 -10.07 -11.41
C ILE A 17 14.87 -10.12 -12.37
N ASP A 18 15.77 -9.15 -12.30
CA ASP A 18 16.97 -9.08 -13.14
C ASP A 18 17.93 -10.26 -12.86
N ASN A 19 18.06 -10.63 -11.59
CA ASN A 19 18.87 -11.78 -11.14
C ASN A 19 18.14 -13.13 -11.24
N GLY A 20 16.92 -13.18 -11.77
CA GLY A 20 16.15 -14.41 -11.92
C GLY A 20 15.73 -15.06 -10.59
N ILE A 21 15.67 -14.28 -9.51
CA ILE A 21 15.26 -14.72 -8.18
C ILE A 21 13.74 -14.78 -8.11
N ASN A 22 13.22 -15.92 -7.67
CA ASN A 22 11.78 -16.09 -7.48
C ASN A 22 11.28 -15.24 -6.30
N GLN A 23 10.05 -14.76 -6.40
CA GLN A 23 9.39 -14.01 -5.32
C GLN A 23 9.26 -14.80 -4.00
N PHE A 24 9.29 -16.13 -4.09
CA PHE A 24 9.24 -17.04 -2.96
C PHE A 24 10.23 -18.18 -3.17
N ASP A 25 10.83 -18.66 -2.09
CA ASP A 25 11.60 -19.91 -2.09
C ASP A 25 10.64 -21.08 -2.29
N THR A 26 10.73 -21.74 -3.45
CA THR A 26 9.85 -22.85 -3.81
C THR A 26 10.59 -23.91 -4.61
N ASP A 27 10.48 -25.16 -4.18
CA ASP A 27 10.92 -26.34 -4.93
C ASP A 27 9.93 -26.73 -6.03
N LYS A 28 8.72 -26.15 -6.00
CA LYS A 28 7.65 -26.41 -6.97
C LYS A 28 7.73 -25.40 -8.11
N PRO A 29 7.45 -25.80 -9.36
CA PRO A 29 7.39 -24.89 -10.49
C PRO A 29 6.31 -23.82 -10.27
N LEU A 30 6.59 -22.61 -10.76
CA LEU A 30 5.67 -21.48 -10.71
C LEU A 30 4.35 -21.83 -11.38
N ARG A 31 3.23 -21.54 -10.71
CA ARG A 31 1.88 -21.80 -11.26
C ARG A 31 1.49 -20.81 -12.36
N TYR A 32 2.07 -19.62 -12.33
CA TYR A 32 1.90 -18.59 -13.35
C TYR A 32 3.13 -17.69 -13.37
N VAL A 33 3.39 -17.06 -14.51
CA VAL A 33 4.46 -16.07 -14.68
C VAL A 33 3.80 -14.73 -15.02
N ASN A 34 4.10 -13.69 -14.24
CA ASN A 34 3.66 -12.35 -14.55
C ASN A 34 4.67 -11.67 -15.49
N ASN A 35 4.27 -11.48 -16.74
CA ASN A 35 5.08 -10.85 -17.79
C ASN A 35 4.72 -9.37 -18.04
N THR A 36 4.00 -8.71 -17.12
CA THR A 36 3.59 -7.30 -17.24
C THR A 36 4.37 -6.35 -16.32
N ASN A 37 5.35 -6.87 -15.59
CA ASN A 37 6.24 -6.09 -14.72
C ASN A 37 7.14 -5.11 -15.52
N LEU A 38 7.78 -4.17 -14.82
CA LEU A 38 8.62 -3.13 -15.42
C LEU A 38 9.72 -3.73 -16.29
N SER A 39 10.46 -4.72 -15.79
CA SER A 39 11.54 -5.38 -16.54
C SER A 39 11.03 -6.01 -17.84
N SER A 40 9.84 -6.61 -17.82
CA SER A 40 9.20 -7.17 -19.01
C SER A 40 8.79 -6.09 -20.01
N ARG A 41 8.31 -4.94 -19.53
CA ARG A 41 7.92 -3.80 -20.39
C ARG A 41 9.14 -3.11 -20.99
N VAL A 42 10.21 -2.94 -20.23
CA VAL A 42 11.51 -2.46 -20.70
C VAL A 42 12.10 -3.43 -21.72
N GLY A 43 12.06 -4.74 -21.43
CA GLY A 43 12.56 -5.77 -22.35
C GLY A 43 11.83 -5.82 -23.69
N ARG A 44 10.57 -5.40 -23.77
CA ARG A 44 9.82 -5.27 -25.04
C ARG A 44 10.29 -4.11 -25.92
N LEU A 45 11.06 -3.18 -25.36
CA LEU A 45 11.66 -2.08 -26.12
C LEU A 45 13.02 -2.46 -26.71
N ASN A 46 13.59 -3.60 -26.30
CA ASN A 46 14.76 -4.14 -26.97
C ASN A 46 14.44 -4.43 -28.44
N LEU A 47 15.47 -4.32 -29.28
CA LEU A 47 15.37 -4.67 -30.68
C LEU A 47 14.91 -6.11 -30.84
N ASP A 48 13.96 -6.33 -31.75
CA ASP A 48 13.56 -7.68 -32.12
C ASP A 48 14.76 -8.34 -32.83
N TRP A 49 15.01 -9.61 -32.52
CA TRP A 49 16.06 -10.39 -33.16
C TRP A 49 15.82 -10.56 -34.67
N MET A 50 14.57 -10.37 -35.13
CA MET A 50 14.17 -10.36 -36.53
C MET A 50 14.23 -8.98 -37.18
N ASP A 51 14.57 -7.91 -36.44
CA ASP A 51 14.70 -6.59 -37.02
C ASP A 51 15.94 -6.55 -37.94
N PRO A 52 15.77 -6.27 -39.24
CA PRO A 52 16.91 -6.15 -40.16
C PRO A 52 17.81 -4.96 -39.84
N ASN A 53 17.34 -4.00 -39.03
CA ASN A 53 18.08 -2.82 -38.61
C ASN A 53 18.49 -2.89 -37.13
N GLN A 54 19.63 -3.51 -36.86
CA GLN A 54 20.27 -3.53 -35.55
C GLN A 54 21.39 -2.49 -35.42
N SER A 55 21.18 -1.30 -35.98
CA SER A 55 22.20 -0.26 -35.92
C SER A 55 22.36 0.31 -34.50
N PRO A 56 23.55 0.80 -34.13
CA PRO A 56 23.76 1.48 -32.84
C PRO A 56 22.82 2.67 -32.63
N GLU A 57 22.41 3.36 -33.70
CA GLU A 57 21.45 4.46 -33.63
C GLU A 57 20.06 3.94 -33.22
N LYS A 58 19.63 2.79 -33.76
CA LYS A 58 18.35 2.16 -33.42
C LYS A 58 18.36 1.58 -32.01
N GLU A 59 19.48 0.97 -31.62
CA GLU A 59 19.71 0.51 -30.24
C GLU A 59 19.68 1.68 -29.25
N ASN A 60 20.32 2.81 -29.60
CA ASN A 60 20.29 4.00 -28.76
C ASN A 60 18.87 4.63 -28.71
N GLU A 61 18.10 4.62 -29.79
CA GLU A 61 16.68 5.03 -29.76
C GLU A 61 15.86 4.15 -28.81
N ALA A 62 16.01 2.83 -28.90
CA ALA A 62 15.36 1.86 -28.02
C ALA A 62 15.78 2.06 -26.56
N PHE A 63 17.07 2.27 -26.32
CA PHE A 63 17.61 2.59 -25.00
C PHE A 63 17.04 3.89 -24.44
N GLN A 64 16.93 4.95 -25.25
CA GLN A 64 16.30 6.22 -24.83
C GLN A 64 14.80 6.02 -24.51
N GLN A 65 14.08 5.18 -25.27
CA GLN A 65 12.70 4.83 -24.98
C GLN A 65 12.57 4.02 -23.68
N ALA A 66 13.48 3.08 -23.43
CA ALA A 66 13.56 2.31 -22.20
C ALA A 66 13.91 3.20 -20.99
N MET A 67 14.86 4.12 -21.14
CA MET A 67 15.17 5.15 -20.15
C MET A 67 13.99 6.07 -19.89
N ALA A 68 13.23 6.45 -20.92
CA ALA A 68 12.03 7.27 -20.75
C ALA A 68 10.90 6.50 -20.06
N LEU A 69 10.70 5.21 -20.40
CA LEU A 69 9.72 4.34 -19.76
C LEU A 69 10.09 4.11 -18.29
N ALA A 70 11.29 3.62 -18.00
CA ALA A 70 11.77 3.42 -16.64
C ALA A 70 11.81 4.76 -15.89
N GLY A 71 12.34 5.81 -16.51
CA GLY A 71 12.37 7.17 -15.98
C GLY A 71 10.98 7.71 -15.65
N SER A 72 9.95 7.43 -16.45
CA SER A 72 8.56 7.81 -16.13
C SER A 72 8.02 7.08 -14.90
N GLU A 73 8.56 5.89 -14.60
CA GLU A 73 8.25 5.13 -13.40
C GLU A 73 9.09 5.60 -12.18
N PHE A 74 10.20 6.34 -12.42
CA PHE A 74 11.19 6.75 -11.40
C PHE A 74 11.25 8.27 -11.05
N LEU A 75 11.09 9.17 -12.02
CA LEU A 75 11.50 10.59 -11.94
C LEU A 75 10.40 11.60 -11.60
N ASP A 76 9.25 11.16 -11.11
CA ASP A 76 8.25 12.07 -10.58
C ASP A 76 8.54 12.28 -9.07
N VAL A 77 9.66 12.97 -8.81
CA VAL A 77 10.06 13.46 -7.48
C VAL A 77 10.82 14.78 -7.63
N ARG A 78 10.19 15.92 -7.32
CA ARG A 78 10.93 17.16 -7.02
C ARG A 78 11.12 17.28 -5.52
N PHE A 79 12.35 17.10 -5.04
CA PHE A 79 12.74 17.56 -3.71
C PHE A 79 13.33 18.97 -3.80
N TYR A 80 12.71 19.95 -3.13
CA TYR A 80 13.45 21.14 -2.69
C TYR A 80 14.11 20.80 -1.36
N GLN A 81 15.44 20.66 -1.35
CA GLN A 81 16.18 20.62 -0.10
C GLN A 81 16.59 22.05 0.26
N LYS A 82 16.17 22.53 1.43
CA LYS A 82 16.71 23.75 2.02
C LYS A 82 18.09 23.41 2.60
N LYS A 83 19.15 23.89 1.96
CA LYS A 83 20.46 24.09 2.58
C LYS A 83 20.87 25.53 2.34
N ASP A 84 21.57 26.07 3.31
CA ASP A 84 21.69 27.49 3.63
C ASP A 84 22.10 28.45 2.49
N ALA A 85 21.88 29.73 2.79
CA ALA A 85 21.83 30.86 1.87
C ALA A 85 23.00 30.99 0.85
N LYS A 86 22.60 31.33 -0.40
CA LYS A 86 23.39 31.94 -1.51
C LYS A 86 24.10 31.01 -2.51
N LYS A 87 23.34 30.53 -3.52
CA LYS A 87 23.53 30.76 -4.98
C LYS A 87 22.75 29.69 -5.76
N TYR A 88 21.94 30.14 -6.73
CA TYR A 88 21.22 29.27 -7.65
C TYR A 88 22.10 28.96 -8.87
N THR A 89 22.19 27.69 -9.27
CA THR A 89 22.55 27.32 -10.63
C THR A 89 21.43 26.43 -11.16
N THR A 90 20.64 26.99 -12.07
CA THR A 90 19.60 26.27 -12.79
C THR A 90 20.26 25.45 -13.89
N ILE A 91 20.25 24.12 -13.77
CA ILE A 91 20.46 23.24 -14.92
C ILE A 91 19.08 23.04 -15.54
N SER A 92 18.80 23.81 -16.59
CA SER A 92 17.56 23.71 -17.37
C SER A 92 17.66 22.52 -18.32
N ILE A 93 17.19 21.34 -17.90
CA ILE A 93 16.78 20.32 -18.86
C ILE A 93 15.34 20.66 -19.24
N VAL A 94 15.16 21.19 -20.45
CA VAL A 94 13.86 21.47 -21.05
C VAL A 94 13.24 20.13 -21.44
N PHE A 95 12.09 19.77 -20.88
CA PHE A 95 11.30 18.63 -21.37
C PHE A 95 9.81 18.95 -21.42
N MET A 96 9.17 18.43 -22.49
CA MET A 96 7.87 18.82 -23.03
C MET A 96 6.69 18.56 -22.08
N PRO A 97 5.63 19.38 -22.13
CA PRO A 97 4.47 19.23 -21.25
C PRO A 97 3.44 18.33 -21.91
N SER A 98 3.19 17.14 -21.37
CA SER A 98 1.87 16.46 -21.35
C SER A 98 2.00 15.00 -20.95
N VAL A 99 1.87 14.69 -19.66
CA VAL A 99 0.75 13.98 -19.02
C VAL A 99 0.99 14.13 -17.51
N PRO A 100 0.05 14.64 -16.70
CA PRO A 100 0.23 14.59 -15.26
C PRO A 100 0.18 13.15 -14.76
N ASP A 101 1.33 12.62 -14.34
CA ASP A 101 1.44 11.26 -13.82
C ASP A 101 0.58 11.06 -12.56
N MET A 102 -0.17 9.96 -12.55
CA MET A 102 -1.12 9.63 -11.48
C MET A 102 -0.44 8.91 -10.32
N SER A 103 0.70 8.24 -10.56
CA SER A 103 1.41 7.43 -9.58
C SER A 103 2.13 8.28 -8.54
N VAL A 104 2.93 9.29 -8.92
CA VAL A 104 3.58 10.10 -7.88
C VAL A 104 2.67 11.18 -7.37
N ARG A 105 1.71 11.69 -8.15
CA ARG A 105 0.68 12.54 -7.55
C ARG A 105 0.02 11.82 -6.38
N PHE A 106 -0.22 10.52 -6.49
CA PHE A 106 -0.67 9.71 -5.37
C PHE A 106 0.38 9.62 -4.25
N HIS A 107 1.65 9.30 -4.54
CA HIS A 107 2.67 9.18 -3.49
C HIS A 107 2.97 10.50 -2.76
N ALA A 108 3.15 11.60 -3.49
CA ALA A 108 3.48 12.91 -2.97
C ALA A 108 2.30 13.62 -2.29
N LYS A 109 1.07 13.47 -2.82
CA LYS A 109 -0.11 14.19 -2.30
C LYS A 109 -1.02 13.35 -1.41
N SER A 110 -0.92 12.02 -1.44
CA SER A 110 -1.76 11.12 -0.64
C SER A 110 -0.92 10.26 0.30
N TRP A 111 -0.01 9.43 -0.21
CA TRP A 111 0.71 8.44 0.61
C TRP A 111 1.71 9.05 1.60
N LEU A 112 2.57 10.00 1.19
CA LEU A 112 3.53 10.64 2.10
C LEU A 112 2.82 11.46 3.20
N PRO A 113 1.83 12.32 2.89
CA PRO A 113 1.04 13.00 3.91
C PRO A 113 0.24 12.05 4.81
N ALA A 114 -0.11 10.85 4.34
CA ALA A 114 -0.79 9.85 5.15
C ALA A 114 0.01 9.45 6.39
N ARG A 115 1.34 9.44 6.30
CA ARG A 115 2.20 8.96 7.39
C ARG A 115 1.95 9.69 8.70
N SER A 116 1.91 11.03 8.68
CA SER A 116 1.68 11.81 9.91
C SER A 116 0.31 11.53 10.50
N ILE A 117 -0.71 11.36 9.64
CA ILE A 117 -2.07 11.02 10.07
C ILE A 117 -2.10 9.64 10.72
N VAL A 118 -1.45 8.63 10.12
CA VAL A 118 -1.39 7.28 10.68
C VAL A 118 -0.63 7.28 12.00
N MET A 119 0.48 8.01 12.09
CA MET A 119 1.26 8.18 13.32
C MET A 119 0.42 8.77 14.46
N GLU A 120 -0.35 9.84 14.19
CA GLU A 120 -1.28 10.42 15.15
C GLU A 120 -2.36 9.42 15.58
N CYS A 121 -2.95 8.69 14.64
CA CYS A 121 -3.99 7.70 14.95
C CYS A 121 -3.43 6.51 15.77
N ILE A 122 -2.16 6.14 15.58
CA ILE A 122 -1.48 5.15 16.43
C ILE A 122 -1.23 5.71 17.83
N ALA A 123 -0.87 6.99 17.96
CA ALA A 123 -0.69 7.62 19.26
C ALA A 123 -2.00 7.68 20.06
N ASP A 124 -3.11 8.03 19.40
CA ASP A 124 -4.46 8.16 19.96
C ASP A 124 -5.16 6.80 20.23
N ARG A 125 -4.51 5.67 19.95
CA ARG A 125 -5.14 4.34 20.00
C ARG A 125 -5.67 3.96 21.39
N TYR A 126 -5.04 4.42 22.47
CA TYR A 126 -5.51 4.14 23.83
C TYR A 126 -6.76 4.95 24.20
N ASP A 127 -6.94 6.12 23.59
CA ASP A 127 -8.18 6.91 23.72
C ASP A 127 -9.33 6.26 22.93
N THR A 128 -9.00 5.58 21.83
CA THR A 128 -9.94 4.79 21.03
C THR A 128 -10.39 3.53 21.78
N ASP A 129 -9.43 2.73 22.22
CA ASP A 129 -9.68 1.50 22.96
C ASP A 129 -8.56 1.20 23.97
N PRO A 130 -8.90 0.88 25.23
CA PRO A 130 -7.89 0.58 26.25
C PRO A 130 -6.94 -0.57 25.93
N SER A 131 -7.30 -1.49 25.01
CA SER A 131 -6.36 -2.55 24.57
C SER A 131 -5.13 -1.99 23.87
N GLY A 132 -5.24 -0.84 23.22
CA GLY A 132 -4.22 -0.32 22.32
C GLY A 132 -4.05 -1.13 21.03
N GLU A 133 -4.94 -2.09 20.74
CA GLU A 133 -4.87 -2.95 19.54
C GLU A 133 -5.80 -2.47 18.41
N ILE A 134 -6.53 -1.37 18.66
CA ILE A 134 -7.53 -0.80 17.76
C ILE A 134 -7.17 0.66 17.53
N MET A 135 -7.08 1.08 16.27
CA MET A 135 -6.93 2.49 15.90
C MET A 135 -8.05 2.95 14.98
N VAL A 136 -8.36 4.25 15.02
CA VAL A 136 -9.37 4.89 14.17
C VAL A 136 -8.72 5.93 13.28
N LEU A 137 -8.96 5.84 11.98
CA LEU A 137 -8.58 6.90 11.05
C LEU A 137 -9.67 7.97 11.06
N LYS A 138 -9.32 9.16 11.56
CA LYS A 138 -10.18 10.35 11.55
C LYS A 138 -10.61 10.75 10.13
N ARG A 139 -9.82 10.36 9.13
CA ARG A 139 -10.12 10.48 7.70
C ARG A 139 -9.47 9.33 6.96
N PHE A 140 -10.14 8.81 5.94
CA PHE A 140 -9.54 7.74 5.14
C PHE A 140 -8.22 8.21 4.52
N THR A 141 -7.19 7.38 4.68
CA THR A 141 -5.85 7.64 4.18
C THR A 141 -5.14 6.31 3.93
N PRO A 142 -4.22 6.21 2.95
CA PRO A 142 -3.42 4.98 2.79
C PRO A 142 -2.64 4.66 4.06
N TRP A 143 -2.97 3.55 4.73
CA TRP A 143 -2.41 3.24 6.06
C TRP A 143 -1.61 1.94 6.14
N LYS A 144 -1.88 0.98 5.25
CA LYS A 144 -1.40 -0.42 5.38
C LYS A 144 0.11 -0.54 5.54
N LEU A 145 0.88 0.07 4.64
CA LEU A 145 2.34 0.04 4.71
C LEU A 145 2.89 0.85 5.89
N HIS A 146 2.29 2.01 6.16
CA HIS A 146 2.72 2.89 7.25
C HIS A 146 2.64 2.22 8.62
N ILE A 147 1.62 1.38 8.87
CA ILE A 147 1.50 0.67 10.15
C ILE A 147 2.74 -0.17 10.44
N PHE A 148 3.23 -0.97 9.48
CA PHE A 148 4.38 -1.84 9.73
C PHE A 148 5.65 -1.07 10.06
N GLU A 149 5.91 0.02 9.35
CA GLU A 149 7.07 0.88 9.60
C GLU A 149 6.94 1.63 10.93
N LEU A 150 5.76 2.20 11.21
CA LEU A 150 5.52 3.00 12.40
C LEU A 150 5.47 2.15 13.67
N GLU A 151 4.98 0.91 13.60
CA GLU A 151 4.99 0.00 14.75
C GLU A 151 6.41 -0.30 15.23
N GLU A 152 7.34 -0.51 14.30
CA GLU A 152 8.76 -0.71 14.63
C GLU A 152 9.38 0.57 15.20
N GLU A 153 9.22 1.71 14.51
CA GLU A 153 9.82 2.99 14.92
C GLU A 153 9.30 3.52 16.26
N MET A 154 7.99 3.41 16.48
CA MET A 154 7.33 3.87 17.70
C MET A 154 7.32 2.80 18.81
N LYS A 155 7.86 1.62 18.54
CA LYS A 155 7.87 0.45 19.45
C LYS A 155 6.46 0.13 19.97
N VAL A 156 5.52 0.02 19.05
CA VAL A 156 4.12 -0.26 19.37
C VAL A 156 3.99 -1.68 19.89
N ASP A 157 3.55 -1.78 21.14
CA ASP A 157 3.22 -3.02 21.82
C ASP A 157 2.00 -2.78 22.72
N PRO A 158 0.90 -3.56 22.61
CA PRO A 158 0.67 -4.63 21.63
C PRO A 158 0.49 -4.10 20.18
N PRO A 159 0.74 -4.94 19.15
CA PRO A 159 0.57 -4.55 17.75
C PRO A 159 -0.90 -4.29 17.40
N ILE A 160 -1.14 -3.38 16.45
CA ILE A 160 -2.48 -3.04 15.97
C ILE A 160 -3.10 -4.25 15.26
N LYS A 161 -4.31 -4.62 15.63
CA LYS A 161 -5.06 -5.71 15.00
C LYS A 161 -6.18 -5.21 14.11
N TYR A 162 -6.80 -4.07 14.45
CA TYR A 162 -7.92 -3.50 13.69
C TYR A 162 -7.76 -2.01 13.42
N VAL A 163 -8.12 -1.61 12.20
CA VAL A 163 -8.21 -0.22 11.77
C VAL A 163 -9.64 0.09 11.39
N LEU A 164 -10.19 1.14 12.00
CA LEU A 164 -11.54 1.62 11.76
C LEU A 164 -11.50 2.90 10.94
N TYR A 165 -12.42 3.05 10.00
CA TYR A 165 -12.55 4.27 9.20
C TYR A 165 -13.93 4.38 8.58
N GLU A 166 -14.37 5.61 8.34
CA GLU A 166 -15.59 5.89 7.60
C GLU A 166 -15.35 5.68 6.09
N ASP A 167 -16.31 5.05 5.41
CA ASP A 167 -16.34 4.89 3.95
C ASP A 167 -16.95 6.16 3.33
N ASP A 168 -16.16 6.84 2.49
CA ASP A 168 -16.49 8.13 1.86
C ASP A 168 -17.80 8.11 1.06
N ARG A 169 -18.33 6.93 0.71
CA ARG A 169 -19.51 6.79 -0.15
C ARG A 169 -20.85 6.75 0.59
N GLY A 170 -20.88 6.60 1.91
CA GLY A 170 -22.17 6.33 2.57
C GLY A 170 -22.27 6.48 4.08
N LYS A 171 -21.32 7.16 4.75
CA LYS A 171 -21.28 7.26 6.23
C LYS A 171 -21.36 5.91 6.94
N ARG A 172 -20.77 4.88 6.31
CA ARG A 172 -20.70 3.52 6.86
C ARG A 172 -19.30 3.32 7.40
N TRP A 173 -19.19 2.56 8.47
CA TRP A 173 -17.92 2.30 9.14
C TRP A 173 -17.34 0.97 8.70
N ARG A 174 -16.02 0.98 8.49
CA ARG A 174 -15.22 -0.19 8.18
C ARG A 174 -14.48 -0.65 9.41
N VAL A 175 -14.37 -1.97 9.54
CA VAL A 175 -13.41 -2.63 10.44
C VAL A 175 -12.52 -3.49 9.56
N GLN A 176 -11.24 -3.14 9.45
CA GLN A 176 -10.29 -3.89 8.64
C GLN A 176 -9.21 -4.50 9.54
N ALA A 177 -8.98 -5.80 9.41
CA ALA A 177 -7.94 -6.50 10.13
C ALA A 177 -6.58 -6.22 9.49
N VAL A 178 -5.58 -5.95 10.32
CA VAL A 178 -4.20 -5.73 9.87
C VAL A 178 -3.56 -7.06 9.47
N ALA A 179 -2.81 -7.09 8.37
CA ALA A 179 -2.10 -8.28 7.92
C ALA A 179 -0.91 -8.63 8.83
N ILE A 180 -0.49 -9.89 8.85
CA ILE A 180 0.72 -10.33 9.57
C ILE A 180 1.96 -9.66 8.98
N SER A 181 2.00 -9.48 7.66
CA SER A 181 3.05 -8.77 6.93
C SER A 181 2.50 -8.09 5.67
N PRO A 182 3.19 -7.09 5.10
CA PRO A 182 2.74 -6.36 3.91
C PRO A 182 2.45 -7.23 2.68
N ASP A 183 3.15 -8.36 2.56
CA ASP A 183 3.14 -9.30 1.44
C ASP A 183 2.18 -10.48 1.64
N ARG A 184 1.49 -10.58 2.78
CA ARG A 184 0.59 -11.68 3.11
C ARG A 184 -0.86 -11.22 3.21
N PHE A 185 -1.76 -12.09 2.75
CA PHE A 185 -3.21 -11.90 2.89
C PHE A 185 -3.74 -12.31 4.28
N GLU A 186 -2.93 -12.98 5.07
CA GLU A 186 -3.31 -13.45 6.40
C GLU A 186 -3.37 -12.27 7.39
N SER A 187 -4.49 -12.16 8.09
CA SER A 187 -4.69 -11.14 9.12
C SER A 187 -4.10 -11.57 10.46
N ARG A 188 -3.50 -10.64 11.21
CA ARG A 188 -3.04 -10.86 12.60
C ARG A 188 -4.16 -11.42 13.48
N LYS A 189 -5.36 -10.88 13.28
CA LYS A 189 -6.59 -11.39 13.87
C LYS A 189 -7.77 -11.17 12.92
N PRO A 190 -8.11 -12.15 12.07
CA PRO A 190 -9.27 -12.02 11.19
C PRO A 190 -10.55 -11.91 12.03
N LEU A 191 -11.59 -11.31 11.46
CA LEU A 191 -12.91 -11.29 12.09
C LEU A 191 -13.41 -12.73 12.36
N PRO A 192 -14.24 -12.94 13.39
CA PRO A 192 -14.69 -14.24 13.87
C PRO A 192 -15.24 -15.13 12.76
N ALA A 193 -14.88 -16.42 12.80
CA ALA A 193 -15.27 -17.38 11.76
C ALA A 193 -16.80 -17.46 11.58
N GLN A 194 -17.55 -17.40 12.66
CA GLN A 194 -19.01 -17.41 12.66
C GLN A 194 -19.65 -16.19 11.98
N TRP A 195 -18.92 -15.08 11.80
CA TRP A 195 -19.43 -13.89 11.11
C TRP A 195 -19.16 -13.92 9.61
N ARG A 196 -18.18 -14.70 9.16
CA ARG A 196 -17.63 -14.62 7.80
C ARG A 196 -18.66 -15.04 6.76
N GLY A 197 -18.89 -14.16 5.78
CA GLY A 197 -19.88 -14.37 4.74
C GLY A 197 -21.30 -13.93 5.11
N LEU A 198 -21.56 -13.59 6.38
CA LEU A 198 -22.86 -13.08 6.82
C LEU A 198 -23.01 -11.60 6.46
N THR A 199 -24.26 -11.18 6.25
CA THR A 199 -24.63 -9.78 5.97
C THR A 199 -25.83 -9.33 6.81
N ASP A 200 -25.96 -8.01 6.93
CA ASP A 200 -27.13 -7.31 7.48
C ASP A 200 -27.67 -7.90 8.80
N ASP A 201 -28.97 -8.26 8.84
CA ASP A 201 -29.66 -8.73 10.04
C ASP A 201 -29.15 -10.08 10.56
N GLU A 202 -28.71 -10.96 9.65
CA GLU A 202 -28.16 -12.26 10.04
C GLU A 202 -26.85 -12.07 10.81
N LEU A 203 -25.96 -11.24 10.27
CA LEU A 203 -24.73 -10.86 10.95
C LEU A 203 -25.01 -10.11 12.26
N SER A 204 -25.99 -9.20 12.27
CA SER A 204 -26.32 -8.42 13.47
C SER A 204 -26.82 -9.31 14.61
N LYS A 205 -27.59 -10.36 14.29
CA LYS A 205 -28.06 -11.36 15.25
C LYS A 205 -26.92 -12.23 15.77
N GLU A 206 -26.09 -12.75 14.87
CA GLU A 206 -24.96 -13.62 15.22
C GLU A 206 -23.88 -12.88 16.03
N ALA A 207 -23.58 -11.64 15.65
CA ALA A 207 -22.60 -10.82 16.36
C ALA A 207 -23.15 -10.18 17.64
N VAL A 208 -24.48 -10.20 17.82
CA VAL A 208 -25.19 -9.45 18.88
C VAL A 208 -24.80 -7.96 18.86
N ILE A 209 -24.64 -7.41 17.65
CA ILE A 209 -24.23 -6.03 17.41
C ILE A 209 -25.18 -5.46 16.34
N PRO A 210 -25.94 -4.39 16.64
CA PRO A 210 -26.87 -3.82 15.68
C PRO A 210 -26.14 -3.14 14.52
N GLY A 211 -26.83 -3.05 13.37
CA GLY A 211 -26.37 -2.29 12.21
C GLY A 211 -25.15 -2.88 11.50
N CYS A 212 -24.86 -4.17 11.69
CA CYS A 212 -23.82 -4.82 10.91
C CYS A 212 -24.22 -4.88 9.43
N ILE A 213 -23.26 -4.72 8.53
CA ILE A 213 -23.49 -4.69 7.07
C ILE A 213 -22.98 -5.97 6.44
N PHE A 214 -21.70 -6.32 6.70
CA PHE A 214 -21.15 -7.60 6.26
C PHE A 214 -19.82 -7.93 6.95
N VAL A 215 -19.38 -9.18 6.82
CA VAL A 215 -17.99 -9.62 7.02
C VAL A 215 -17.55 -10.46 5.82
N HIS A 216 -16.38 -10.14 5.24
CA HIS A 216 -15.84 -10.92 4.12
C HIS A 216 -15.58 -12.37 4.52
N ILE A 217 -15.66 -13.32 3.58
CA ILE A 217 -15.49 -14.76 3.84
C ILE A 217 -14.13 -15.12 4.47
N SER A 218 -13.07 -14.34 4.22
CA SER A 218 -11.77 -14.53 4.88
C SER A 218 -11.64 -13.79 6.22
N GLY A 219 -12.60 -12.93 6.58
CA GLY A 219 -12.59 -12.16 7.82
C GLY A 219 -11.66 -10.94 7.82
N PHE A 220 -11.01 -10.60 6.70
CA PHE A 220 -10.07 -9.47 6.65
C PHE A 220 -10.75 -8.09 6.77
N THR A 221 -12.04 -8.01 6.49
CA THR A 221 -12.80 -6.75 6.54
C THR A 221 -14.27 -7.01 6.87
N GLY A 222 -14.86 -6.06 7.55
CA GLY A 222 -16.30 -5.98 7.82
C GLY A 222 -16.79 -4.55 7.77
N GLY A 223 -18.09 -4.38 7.95
CA GLY A 223 -18.71 -3.06 7.99
C GLY A 223 -19.88 -2.99 8.94
N ASN A 224 -20.08 -1.80 9.50
CA ASN A 224 -21.22 -1.45 10.33
C ASN A 224 -21.77 -0.08 9.89
N GLN A 225 -23.02 0.21 10.20
CA GLN A 225 -23.64 1.49 9.93
C GLN A 225 -23.09 2.61 10.82
N THR A 226 -22.65 2.30 12.04
CA THR A 226 -22.18 3.29 13.01
C THR A 226 -20.75 3.04 13.47
N TYR A 227 -20.13 4.10 14.01
CA TYR A 227 -18.81 4.03 14.64
C TYR A 227 -18.81 3.05 15.82
N GLU A 228 -19.81 3.18 16.69
CA GLU A 228 -19.95 2.40 17.90
C GLU A 228 -20.14 0.92 17.56
N GLY A 229 -20.90 0.61 16.51
CA GLY A 229 -21.08 -0.75 16.03
C GLY A 229 -19.80 -1.34 15.45
N ALA A 230 -19.04 -0.57 14.65
CA ALA A 230 -17.73 -1.00 14.16
C ALA A 230 -16.72 -1.24 15.30
N LEU A 231 -16.70 -0.35 16.29
CA LEU A 231 -15.86 -0.50 17.48
C LEU A 231 -16.28 -1.73 18.31
N ALA A 232 -17.58 -1.97 18.46
CA ALA A 232 -18.09 -3.18 19.10
C ALA A 232 -17.66 -4.44 18.34
N MET A 233 -17.72 -4.44 17.01
CA MET A 233 -17.26 -5.58 16.19
C MET A 233 -15.78 -5.88 16.44
N ALA A 234 -14.92 -4.86 16.40
CA ALA A 234 -13.49 -5.01 16.64
C ALA A 234 -13.20 -5.50 18.08
N ARG A 235 -13.86 -4.90 19.09
CA ARG A 235 -13.73 -5.29 20.51
C ARG A 235 -14.18 -6.71 20.77
N THR A 236 -15.32 -7.11 20.23
CA THR A 236 -15.83 -8.47 20.37
C THR A 236 -14.85 -9.42 19.68
N ALA A 237 -14.45 -9.13 18.45
CA ALA A 237 -13.48 -9.93 17.71
C ALA A 237 -12.19 -10.14 18.50
N LEU A 238 -11.63 -9.12 19.17
CA LEU A 238 -10.42 -9.27 20.01
C LEU A 238 -10.54 -10.35 21.10
N LYS A 239 -11.73 -10.59 21.65
CA LYS A 239 -11.96 -11.46 22.81
C LYS A 239 -12.22 -12.93 22.47
N ILE A 240 -12.67 -13.20 21.25
CA ILE A 240 -12.98 -14.55 20.73
C ILE A 240 -11.89 -15.04 19.79
#